data_AF-A0A7F5R256-F1
#
_entry.id   AF-A0A7F5R256-F1
#
_cell.length_a   1.000
_cell.length_b   1.000
_cell.length_c   1.000
_cell.angle_alpha   90.00
_cell.angle_beta   90.00
_cell.angle_gamma   90.00
#
_symmetry.space_group_name_H-M   'P 1'
#
loop_
_entity.id
_entity.type
_entity.pdbx_description
1 polymer ?
#
loop_
_entity_poly.entity_id
_entity_poly.type
_entity_poly.pdbx_seq_one_letter_code
_entity_poly.pdbx_strand_id
1 'polypeptide(L)'
;MVGDSHDYGQQRVWGTIGWGFAAMVSGFAVDWWSPGPAKSYTPALIVMTIFIILDVIACTKLKLPNIDPPTNIVKDLRELLSSTSTTAFLVFVTIAGVLDGVLIYFLLWYVEDLALEAQTANVKVVEGFVVAAETLGTEILFFAIAGKILDKIGYQTCMSLCIKAFV
;
A
#
# COMPACT_ATOMS: atom_id res chain seq x y z
N MET A 1 -4.53 12.49 17.21
CA MET A 1 -3.91 11.91 16.00
C MET A 1 -4.34 10.47 15.70
N VAL A 2 -5.01 9.74 16.60
CA VAL A 2 -5.94 8.66 16.21
C VAL A 2 -7.29 9.05 16.81
N GLY A 3 -8.25 9.47 15.97
CA GLY A 3 -9.60 9.83 16.45
C GLY A 3 -10.26 11.06 15.79
N ASP A 4 -9.52 11.98 15.18
CA ASP A 4 -10.12 13.07 14.42
C ASP A 4 -10.34 12.63 12.97
N SER A 5 -11.60 12.61 12.54
CA SER A 5 -12.05 12.14 11.23
C SER A 5 -11.45 12.88 10.02
N HIS A 6 -10.75 14.00 10.25
CA HIS A 6 -10.08 14.80 9.21
C HIS A 6 -8.61 14.44 8.95
N ASP A 7 -7.97 13.60 9.77
CA ASP A 7 -6.52 13.34 9.66
C ASP A 7 -6.16 12.01 8.95
N TYR A 8 -7.15 11.17 8.61
CA TYR A 8 -6.88 9.87 7.98
C TYR A 8 -6.14 10.00 6.64
N GLY A 9 -6.50 11.00 5.83
CA GLY A 9 -5.80 11.27 4.56
C GLY A 9 -4.32 11.57 4.77
N GLN A 10 -3.96 12.32 5.81
CA GLN A 10 -2.56 12.61 6.14
C GLN A 10 -1.82 11.35 6.60
N GLN A 11 -2.47 10.50 7.41
CA GLN A 11 -1.90 9.21 7.81
C GLN A 11 -1.64 8.33 6.59
N ARG A 12 -2.57 8.29 5.63
CA ARG A 12 -2.41 7.50 4.40
C ARG A 12 -1.24 7.98 3.56
N VAL A 13 -1.04 9.31 3.44
CA VAL A 13 0.11 9.89 2.74
C VAL A 13 1.43 9.47 3.40
N TRP A 14 1.54 9.57 4.72
CA TRP A 14 2.73 9.09 5.44
C TRP A 14 2.95 7.58 5.27
N GLY A 15 1.88 6.79 5.21
CA GLY A 15 1.94 5.37 4.88
C GLY A 15 2.50 5.10 3.48
N THR A 16 2.03 5.83 2.47
CA THR A 16 2.55 5.75 1.09
C THR A 16 4.03 6.14 1.02
N ILE A 17 4.42 7.19 1.74
CA ILE A 17 5.83 7.59 1.84
C ILE A 17 6.69 6.46 2.42
N GLY A 18 6.22 5.87 3.51
CA GLY A 18 6.87 4.72 4.15
C GLY A 18 7.02 3.53 3.21
N TRP A 19 5.99 3.20 2.44
CA TRP A 19 6.02 2.11 1.47
C TRP A 19 7.08 2.31 0.39
N GLY A 20 7.07 3.45 -0.31
CA GLY A 20 8.05 3.76 -1.35
C GLY A 20 9.48 3.84 -0.81
N PHE A 21 9.66 4.43 0.37
CA PHE A 21 10.98 4.49 1.02
C PHE A 21 11.50 3.10 1.41
N ALA A 22 10.67 2.26 2.02
CA ALA A 22 11.05 0.90 2.40
C ALA A 22 11.39 0.04 1.17
N ALA A 23 10.66 0.20 0.06
CA ALA A 23 10.95 -0.46 -1.21
C ALA A 23 12.34 -0.08 -1.75
N MET A 24 12.70 1.20 -1.75
CA MET A 24 14.04 1.64 -2.17
C MET A 24 15.16 1.12 -1.26
N VAL A 25 14.98 1.24 0.06
CA VAL A 25 16.00 0.80 1.04
C VAL A 25 16.23 -0.71 0.95
N SER A 26 15.15 -1.49 0.86
CA SER A 26 15.25 -2.94 0.73
C SER A 26 15.83 -3.38 -0.61
N GLY A 27 15.43 -2.74 -1.73
CA GLY A 27 16.00 -2.99 -3.05
C GLY A 27 17.50 -2.72 -3.10
N PHE A 28 17.94 -1.59 -2.56
CA PHE A 28 19.37 -1.24 -2.43
C PHE A 28 20.13 -2.23 -1.55
N ALA A 29 19.56 -2.62 -0.41
CA ALA A 29 20.20 -3.57 0.50
C ALA A 29 20.40 -4.95 -0.16
N VAL A 30 19.44 -5.41 -0.98
CA VAL A 30 19.54 -6.68 -1.71
C VAL A 30 20.63 -6.63 -2.79
N ASP A 31 20.66 -5.58 -3.60
CA ASP A 31 21.67 -5.46 -4.66
C ASP A 31 23.07 -5.25 -4.10
N TRP A 32 23.22 -4.51 -3.00
CA TRP A 32 24.50 -4.33 -2.32
C TRP A 32 25.04 -5.63 -1.73
N TRP A 33 24.17 -6.42 -1.09
CA TRP A 33 24.57 -7.69 -0.46
C TRP A 33 24.87 -8.78 -1.49
N SER A 34 24.11 -8.79 -2.59
CA SER A 34 24.19 -9.81 -3.64
C SER A 34 24.46 -9.14 -5.00
N PRO A 35 25.71 -8.76 -5.31
CA PRO A 35 26.06 -8.13 -6.58
C PRO A 35 26.01 -9.09 -7.79
N GLY A 36 25.86 -10.39 -7.54
CA GLY A 36 25.70 -11.40 -8.59
C GLY A 36 24.25 -11.56 -9.08
N PRO A 37 24.03 -12.40 -10.11
CA PRO A 37 22.70 -12.68 -10.65
C PRO A 37 21.80 -13.44 -9.67
N ALA A 38 22.38 -14.19 -8.73
CA ALA A 38 21.63 -14.82 -7.65
C ALA A 38 21.39 -13.83 -6.51
N LYS A 39 20.15 -13.38 -6.35
CA LYS A 39 19.75 -12.42 -5.31
C LYS A 39 19.39 -13.11 -4.01
N SER A 40 20.07 -12.74 -2.92
CA SER A 40 19.70 -13.16 -1.58
C SER A 40 18.74 -12.13 -0.96
N TYR A 41 17.58 -12.58 -0.50
CA TYR A 41 16.56 -11.72 0.13
C TYR A 41 16.77 -11.51 1.63
N THR A 42 17.78 -12.15 2.24
CA THR A 42 18.19 -11.95 3.63
C THR A 42 18.33 -10.47 4.05
N PRO A 43 19.03 -9.59 3.31
CA PRO A 43 19.08 -8.16 3.64
C PRO A 43 17.71 -7.48 3.69
N ALA A 44 16.78 -7.82 2.78
CA ALA A 44 15.42 -7.28 2.81
C ALA A 44 14.66 -7.75 4.07
N LEU A 45 14.83 -9.01 4.49
CA LEU A 45 14.24 -9.54 5.73
C LEU A 45 14.80 -8.85 6.98
N ILE A 46 16.09 -8.51 6.98
CA ILE A 46 16.72 -7.74 8.07
C ILE A 46 16.11 -6.33 8.12
N VAL A 47 16.00 -5.65 6.98
CA VAL A 47 15.37 -4.31 6.87
C VAL A 47 13.92 -4.36 7.37
N MET A 48 13.13 -5.34 6.93
CA MET A 48 11.76 -5.56 7.39
C MET A 48 11.70 -5.74 8.91
N THR A 49 12.59 -6.58 9.47
CA THR A 49 12.62 -6.86 10.92
C THR A 49 12.92 -5.59 11.72
N ILE A 50 13.85 -4.75 11.25
CA ILE A 50 14.15 -3.46 11.88
C ILE A 50 12.91 -2.57 11.90
N PHE A 51 12.22 -2.42 10.77
CA PHE A 51 11.01 -1.60 10.69
C PHE A 51 9.88 -2.14 11.58
N ILE A 52 9.69 -3.45 11.67
CA ILE A 52 8.71 -4.07 12.58
C ILE A 52 9.05 -3.76 14.05
N ILE A 53 10.31 -3.84 14.45
CA ILE A 53 10.72 -3.51 15.82
C ILE A 53 10.41 -2.04 16.13
N LEU A 54 10.73 -1.14 15.20
CA LEU A 54 10.43 0.29 15.34
C LEU A 54 8.91 0.54 15.44
N ASP A 55 8.11 -0.13 14.62
CA ASP A 55 6.65 -0.06 14.64
C ASP A 55 6.08 -0.52 15.98
N VAL A 56 6.54 -1.66 16.51
CA VAL A 56 6.12 -2.16 17.83
C VAL A 56 6.46 -1.15 18.92
N ILE A 57 7.67 -0.58 18.91
CA ILE A 57 8.07 0.46 19.87
C ILE A 57 7.15 1.68 19.76
N ALA A 58 6.85 2.13 18.54
CA ALA A 58 5.94 3.26 18.32
C ALA A 58 4.52 2.96 18.84
N CYS A 59 4.01 1.74 18.60
CA CYS A 59 2.72 1.28 19.10
C CYS A 59 2.65 1.32 20.64
N THR A 60 3.74 1.04 21.37
CA THR A 60 3.75 1.17 22.84
C THR A 60 3.54 2.59 23.35
N LYS A 61 3.76 3.60 22.50
CA LYS A 61 3.60 5.03 22.84
C LYS A 61 2.27 5.59 22.34
N LEU A 62 1.51 4.81 21.56
CA LEU A 62 0.27 5.27 20.96
C LEU A 62 -0.84 5.37 22.04
N LYS A 63 -1.40 6.57 22.18
CA LYS A 63 -2.57 6.80 23.03
C LYS A 63 -3.81 6.59 22.17
N LEU A 64 -4.54 5.51 22.44
CA LEU A 64 -5.82 5.24 21.80
C LEU A 64 -6.94 5.98 22.53
N PRO A 65 -7.92 6.55 21.80
CA PRO A 65 -9.14 7.05 22.43
C PRO A 65 -9.90 5.89 23.07
N ASN A 66 -10.63 6.16 24.16
CA ASN A 66 -11.55 5.18 24.72
C ASN A 66 -12.70 4.97 23.73
N ILE A 67 -12.69 3.82 23.07
CA ILE A 67 -13.80 3.34 22.23
C ILE A 67 -14.56 2.34 23.09
N ASP A 68 -15.84 2.60 23.33
CA ASP A 68 -16.68 1.68 24.07
C ASP A 68 -16.74 0.33 23.32
N PRO A 69 -16.42 -0.80 23.99
CA PRO A 69 -16.43 -2.07 23.33
C PRO A 69 -17.85 -2.43 22.88
N PRO A 70 -18.02 -2.95 21.66
CA PRO A 70 -19.32 -3.44 21.20
C PRO A 70 -19.83 -4.55 22.12
N THR A 71 -21.13 -4.49 22.46
CA THR A 71 -21.77 -5.48 23.35
C THR A 71 -21.72 -6.90 22.78
N ASN A 72 -21.72 -7.05 21.46
CA ASN A 72 -21.51 -8.34 20.79
C ASN A 72 -20.87 -8.16 19.40
N ILE A 73 -19.55 -8.20 19.36
CA ILE A 73 -18.72 -8.02 18.14
C ILE A 73 -19.26 -8.83 16.95
N VAL A 74 -19.65 -10.09 17.17
CA VAL A 74 -20.07 -10.99 16.09
C VAL A 74 -21.42 -10.60 15.53
N LYS A 75 -22.36 -10.20 16.40
CA LYS A 75 -23.68 -9.72 15.98
C LYS A 75 -23.56 -8.43 15.19
N ASP A 76 -22.75 -7.49 15.68
CA ASP A 76 -22.57 -6.18 15.07
C ASP A 76 -21.86 -6.28 13.71
N LEU A 77 -20.86 -7.17 13.60
CA LEU A 77 -20.24 -7.52 12.31
C LEU A 77 -21.24 -8.14 11.33
N ARG A 78 -22.08 -9.07 11.80
CA ARG A 78 -23.08 -9.72 10.95
C ARG A 78 -24.11 -8.72 10.45
N GLU A 79 -24.54 -7.79 11.29
CA GLU A 79 -25.45 -6.71 10.91
C GLU A 79 -24.81 -5.78 9.87
N LEU A 80 -23.55 -5.39 10.08
CA LEU A 80 -22.78 -4.57 9.15
C LEU A 80 -22.63 -5.25 7.77
N LEU A 81 -22.33 -6.54 7.75
CA LEU A 81 -22.20 -7.35 6.52
C LEU A 81 -23.57 -7.72 5.90
N SER A 82 -24.67 -7.59 6.64
CA SER A 82 -26.01 -7.81 6.08
C SER A 82 -26.50 -6.61 5.26
N SER A 83 -25.87 -5.44 5.42
CA SER A 83 -26.13 -4.27 4.57
C SER A 83 -25.65 -4.52 3.14
N THR A 84 -26.58 -4.50 2.19
CA THR A 84 -26.26 -4.64 0.75
C THR A 84 -25.22 -3.63 0.29
N SER A 85 -25.25 -2.41 0.82
CA SER A 85 -24.29 -1.37 0.43
C SER A 85 -22.87 -1.68 0.93
N THR A 86 -22.73 -2.17 2.16
CA THR A 86 -21.42 -2.53 2.72
C THR A 86 -20.84 -3.74 2.01
N THR A 87 -21.65 -4.76 1.75
CA THR A 87 -21.18 -5.97 1.06
C THR A 87 -20.81 -5.69 -0.39
N ALA A 88 -21.59 -4.87 -1.11
CA ALA A 88 -21.22 -4.43 -2.45
C ALA A 88 -19.90 -3.64 -2.46
N PHE A 89 -19.69 -2.78 -1.47
CA PHE A 89 -18.44 -2.05 -1.30
C PHE A 89 -17.24 -2.97 -1.05
N LEU A 90 -17.38 -3.97 -0.17
CA LEU A 90 -16.31 -4.91 0.13
C LEU A 90 -15.95 -5.77 -1.08
N VAL A 91 -16.95 -6.26 -1.83
CA VAL A 91 -16.72 -7.00 -3.08
C VAL A 91 -15.97 -6.13 -4.08
N PHE A 92 -16.40 -4.87 -4.23
CA PHE A 92 -15.72 -3.92 -5.10
C PHE A 92 -14.25 -3.74 -4.73
N VAL A 93 -13.95 -3.44 -3.47
CA VAL A 93 -12.57 -3.16 -3.03
C VAL A 93 -11.70 -4.41 -3.15
N THR A 94 -12.28 -5.59 -2.93
CA THR A 94 -11.59 -6.87 -3.12
C THR A 94 -11.20 -7.07 -4.58
N ILE A 95 -12.13 -6.88 -5.53
CA ILE A 95 -11.84 -7.03 -6.96
C ILE A 95 -10.79 -6.01 -7.41
N ALA A 96 -10.95 -4.74 -7.04
CA ALA A 96 -10.00 -3.69 -7.36
C ALA A 96 -8.60 -4.02 -6.81
N GLY A 97 -8.50 -4.48 -5.56
CA GLY A 97 -7.23 -4.89 -4.96
C GLY A 97 -6.59 -6.11 -5.62
N VAL A 98 -7.38 -7.07 -6.10
CA VAL A 98 -6.85 -8.22 -6.86
C VAL A 98 -6.28 -7.76 -8.20
N LEU A 99 -6.99 -6.88 -8.92
CA LEU A 99 -6.52 -6.36 -10.22
C LEU A 99 -5.25 -5.52 -10.06
N ASP A 100 -5.23 -4.63 -9.06
CA ASP A 100 -4.07 -3.84 -8.69
C ASP A 100 -2.85 -4.71 -8.33
N GLY A 101 -3.07 -5.73 -7.49
CA GLY A 101 -2.04 -6.71 -7.14
C GLY A 101 -1.48 -7.45 -8.36
N VAL A 102 -2.35 -7.91 -9.27
CA VAL A 102 -1.91 -8.56 -10.50
C VAL A 102 -1.03 -7.62 -11.32
N LEU A 103 -1.44 -6.38 -11.52
CA LEU A 103 -0.66 -5.39 -12.31
C LEU A 103 0.73 -5.16 -11.71
N ILE A 104 0.84 -4.92 -10.40
CA ILE A 104 2.14 -4.63 -9.78
C ILE A 104 3.09 -5.83 -9.84
N TYR A 105 2.59 -7.06 -9.64
CA TYR A 105 3.44 -8.25 -9.75
C TYR A 105 3.89 -8.53 -11.18
N PHE A 106 3.01 -8.38 -12.17
CA PHE A 106 3.39 -8.50 -13.59
C PHE A 106 4.39 -7.42 -14.01
N LEU A 107 4.26 -6.20 -13.50
CA LEU A 107 5.22 -5.12 -13.74
C LEU A 107 6.60 -5.48 -13.18
N LEU A 108 6.68 -5.97 -11.94
CA LEU A 108 7.95 -6.39 -11.34
C LEU A 108 8.58 -7.58 -12.08
N TRP A 109 7.79 -8.57 -12.48
CA TRP A 109 8.28 -9.66 -13.33
C TRP A 109 8.80 -9.17 -14.68
N TYR A 110 8.10 -8.23 -15.31
CA TYR A 110 8.57 -7.64 -16.56
C TYR A 110 9.89 -6.88 -16.39
N VAL A 111 10.08 -6.19 -15.26
CA VAL A 111 11.35 -5.52 -14.94
C VAL A 111 12.48 -6.53 -14.74
N GLU A 112 12.22 -7.67 -14.12
CA GLU A 112 13.18 -8.77 -13.99
C GLU A 112 13.59 -9.35 -15.36
N ASP A 113 12.62 -9.61 -16.23
CA ASP A 113 12.90 -10.11 -17.59
C ASP A 113 13.74 -9.11 -18.39
N LEU A 114 13.40 -7.82 -18.32
CA LEU A 114 14.17 -6.76 -18.99
C LEU A 114 15.58 -6.62 -18.40
N ALA A 115 15.74 -6.82 -17.10
CA ALA A 115 17.05 -6.77 -16.45
C ALA A 115 17.97 -7.91 -16.90
N LEU A 116 17.41 -9.10 -17.15
CA LEU A 116 18.14 -10.23 -17.73
C LEU A 116 18.62 -9.91 -19.15
N GLU A 117 17.76 -9.31 -19.99
CA GLU A 117 18.15 -8.89 -21.35
C GLU A 117 19.21 -7.78 -21.34
N ALA A 118 19.09 -6.81 -20.43
CA ALA A 118 20.02 -5.70 -20.28
C ALA A 118 21.32 -6.07 -19.53
N GLN A 119 21.43 -7.30 -19.02
CA GLN A 119 22.55 -7.78 -18.18
C GLN A 119 22.87 -6.87 -16.99
N THR A 120 21.85 -6.23 -16.40
CA THR A 120 22.04 -5.38 -15.23
C THR A 120 22.01 -6.21 -13.95
N ALA A 121 23.00 -6.01 -13.10
CA ALA A 121 23.02 -6.61 -11.77
C ALA A 121 22.16 -5.83 -10.75
N ASN A 122 21.66 -4.64 -11.08
CA ASN A 122 20.98 -3.75 -10.11
C ASN A 122 19.45 -3.77 -10.26
N VAL A 123 18.88 -4.96 -10.47
CA VAL A 123 17.44 -5.10 -10.75
C VAL A 123 16.56 -4.73 -9.55
N LYS A 124 16.99 -5.04 -8.32
CA LYS A 124 16.17 -4.80 -7.12
C LYS A 124 16.10 -3.33 -6.73
N VAL A 125 17.16 -2.58 -7.01
CA VAL A 125 17.15 -1.11 -6.93
C VAL A 125 16.16 -0.55 -7.95
N VAL A 126 16.16 -1.04 -9.19
CA VAL A 126 15.22 -0.58 -10.22
C VAL A 126 13.77 -0.87 -9.81
N GLU A 127 13.46 -2.07 -9.34
CA GLU A 127 12.15 -2.41 -8.78
C GLU A 127 11.75 -1.46 -7.64
N GLY A 128 12.67 -1.21 -6.69
CA GLY A 128 12.45 -0.27 -5.59
C GLY A 128 12.15 1.16 -6.07
N PHE A 129 12.81 1.62 -7.13
CA PHE A 129 12.53 2.92 -7.75
C PHE A 129 11.20 2.95 -8.50
N VAL A 130 10.80 1.88 -9.16
CA VAL A 130 9.50 1.78 -9.83
C VAL A 130 8.38 1.94 -8.80
N VAL A 131 8.44 1.18 -7.70
CA VAL A 131 7.46 1.27 -6.61
C VAL A 131 7.49 2.66 -5.95
N ALA A 132 8.67 3.25 -5.76
CA ALA A 132 8.79 4.60 -5.22
C ALA A 132 8.23 5.67 -6.17
N ALA A 133 8.40 5.54 -7.47
CA ALA A 133 7.84 6.47 -8.44
C ALA A 133 6.30 6.43 -8.46
N GLU A 134 5.74 5.22 -8.41
CA GLU A 134 4.30 5.01 -8.30
C GLU A 134 3.73 5.64 -7.02
N THR A 135 4.32 5.29 -5.87
CA THR A 135 3.81 5.71 -4.56
C THR A 135 4.13 7.16 -4.22
N LEU A 136 5.39 7.59 -4.33
CA LEU A 136 5.81 8.94 -3.96
C LEU A 136 5.43 9.98 -5.02
N GLY A 137 5.46 9.58 -6.30
CA GLY A 137 5.11 10.46 -7.41
C GLY A 137 3.60 10.54 -7.58
N THR A 138 3.01 9.46 -8.08
CA THR A 138 1.62 9.46 -8.52
C THR A 138 0.66 9.50 -7.34
N GLU A 139 0.77 8.55 -6.41
CA GLU A 139 -0.23 8.37 -5.34
C GLU A 139 -0.32 9.58 -4.39
N ILE A 140 0.80 10.20 -4.01
CA ILE A 140 0.79 11.43 -3.18
C ILE A 140 0.12 12.61 -3.89
N LEU A 141 0.43 12.81 -5.18
CA LEU A 141 -0.19 13.90 -5.97
C LEU A 141 -1.71 13.69 -6.10
N PHE A 142 -2.15 12.46 -6.36
CA PHE A 142 -3.56 12.14 -6.42
C PHE A 142 -4.25 12.29 -5.07
N PHE A 143 -3.63 11.90 -3.95
CA PHE A 143 -4.20 12.12 -2.62
C PHE A 143 -4.37 13.60 -2.27
N ALA A 144 -3.46 14.48 -2.71
CA ALA A 144 -3.60 15.91 -2.50
C ALA A 144 -4.83 16.52 -3.20
N ILE A 145 -5.30 15.89 -4.29
CA ILE A 145 -6.44 16.36 -5.09
C ILE A 145 -7.70 15.52 -4.83
N ALA A 146 -7.57 14.34 -4.20
CA ALA A 146 -8.64 13.37 -4.00
C ALA A 146 -9.87 13.95 -3.29
N GLY A 147 -9.68 14.79 -2.27
CA GLY A 147 -10.79 15.46 -1.58
C GLY A 147 -11.64 16.30 -2.54
N LYS A 148 -11.00 17.13 -3.37
CA LYS A 148 -11.68 17.96 -4.38
C LYS A 148 -12.39 17.12 -5.45
N ILE A 149 -11.85 15.96 -5.80
CA ILE A 149 -12.48 15.04 -6.74
C ILE A 149 -13.72 14.43 -6.10
N LEU A 150 -13.60 13.87 -4.90
CA LEU A 150 -14.71 13.26 -4.16
C LEU A 150 -15.86 14.24 -3.95
N ASP A 151 -15.57 15.49 -3.58
CA ASP A 151 -16.57 16.55 -3.41
C ASP A 151 -17.31 16.89 -4.72
N LYS A 152 -16.65 16.73 -5.87
CA LYS A 152 -17.19 17.14 -7.17
C LYS A 152 -17.97 16.04 -7.89
N ILE A 153 -17.47 14.80 -7.88
CA ILE A 153 -18.07 13.69 -8.65
C ILE A 153 -18.83 12.69 -7.77
N GLY A 154 -18.67 12.76 -6.45
CA GLY A 154 -19.33 11.89 -5.50
C GLY A 154 -18.73 10.48 -5.41
N TYR A 155 -18.88 9.87 -4.25
CA TYR A 155 -18.26 8.58 -3.90
C TYR A 155 -18.64 7.44 -4.85
N GLN A 156 -19.92 7.28 -5.18
CA GLN A 156 -20.39 6.17 -6.03
C GLN A 156 -19.83 6.25 -7.47
N THR A 157 -19.67 7.46 -8.00
CA THR A 157 -19.09 7.69 -9.33
C THR A 157 -17.60 7.40 -9.33
N CYS A 158 -16.86 7.83 -8.28
CA CYS A 158 -15.44 7.50 -8.11
C CYS A 158 -15.22 5.98 -8.14
N MET A 159 -16.04 5.26 -7.38
CA MET A 159 -15.96 3.80 -7.32
C MET A 159 -16.19 3.18 -8.70
N SER A 160 -17.24 3.60 -9.42
CA SER A 160 -17.50 3.10 -10.78
C SER A 160 -16.37 3.43 -11.76
N LEU A 161 -15.70 4.58 -11.61
CA LEU A 161 -14.56 4.98 -12.43
C LEU A 161 -13.33 4.10 -12.16
N CYS A 162 -13.06 3.77 -10.90
CA CYS A 162 -11.93 2.92 -10.52
C CYS A 162 -11.99 1.55 -11.21
N ILE A 163 -13.14 0.87 -11.24
CA ILE A 163 -13.26 -0.41 -11.99
C ILE A 163 -12.98 -0.22 -13.48
N LYS A 164 -13.51 0.86 -14.08
CA LYS A 164 -13.28 1.14 -15.51
C LYS A 164 -11.82 1.43 -15.85
N ALA A 165 -10.99 1.81 -14.87
CA ALA A 165 -9.57 2.00 -15.11
C ALA A 165 -8.80 0.67 -15.22
N PHE A 166 -9.34 -0.42 -14.66
CA PHE A 166 -8.72 -1.74 -14.67
C PHE A 166 -9.26 -2.69 -15.76
N VAL A 167 -10.29 -2.26 -16.53
CA VAL A 167 -10.93 -3.03 -17.62
C VAL A 167 -10.70 -2.33 -18.94
#